data_AF-A0A535X770-F1
#
_entry.id   AF-A0A535X770-F1
#
_cell.length_a   1.000
_cell.length_b   1.000
_cell.length_c   1.000
_cell.angle_alpha   90.00
_cell.angle_beta   90.00
_cell.angle_gamma   90.00
#
_symmetry.space_group_name_H-M   'P 1'
#
loop_
_entity.id
_entity.type
_entity.pdbx_description
1 polymer ?
#
loop_
_entity_poly.entity_id
_entity_poly.type
_entity_poly.pdbx_seq_one_letter_code
_entity_poly.pdbx_strand_id
1 'polypeptide(L)'
;MVSILLAVAASVSWGFSDFLGGLTSRRLSLLSVLLISQSVGLVMVLPAVLMSDQAPVDGPARLSAIGGSLAGLVGIAALYRAIAIGVVSIAAPISAT
;
A
#
# COMPACT_ATOMS: atom_id res chain seq x y z
N MET A 1 -14.07 -21.09 -3.94
CA MET A 1 -13.69 -21.12 -2.50
C MET A 1 -12.37 -20.41 -2.25
N VAL A 2 -11.27 -20.78 -2.92
CA VAL A 2 -9.94 -20.14 -2.72
C VAL A 2 -9.97 -18.63 -2.95
N SER A 3 -10.63 -18.14 -4.01
CA SER A 3 -10.79 -16.71 -4.28
C SER A 3 -11.52 -15.94 -3.16
N ILE A 4 -12.52 -16.56 -2.53
CA ILE A 4 -13.25 -15.97 -1.40
C ILE A 4 -12.34 -15.83 -0.19
N LEU A 5 -11.55 -16.88 0.11
CA LEU A 5 -10.58 -16.85 1.21
C LEU A 5 -9.51 -15.77 0.99
N LEU A 6 -9.00 -15.66 -0.24
CA LEU A 6 -8.05 -14.60 -0.60
C LEU A 6 -8.66 -13.21 -0.49
N ALA A 7 -9.91 -13.03 -0.90
CA ALA A 7 -10.61 -11.75 -0.78
C ALA A 7 -10.79 -11.33 0.68
N VAL A 8 -11.19 -12.26 1.56
CA VAL A 8 -11.30 -11.99 3.01
C VAL A 8 -9.93 -11.70 3.61
N ALA A 9 -8.91 -12.50 3.29
CA ALA A 9 -7.55 -12.26 3.77
C ALA A 9 -7.00 -10.90 3.33
N ALA A 10 -7.24 -10.52 2.08
CA ALA A 10 -6.86 -9.21 1.55
C ALA A 10 -7.61 -8.07 2.27
N SER A 11 -8.92 -8.20 2.45
CA SER A 11 -9.75 -7.20 3.15
C SER A 11 -9.29 -6.98 4.58
N VAL A 12 -9.01 -8.07 5.32
CA VAL A 12 -8.45 -8.00 6.68
C VAL A 12 -7.07 -7.35 6.66
N SER A 13 -6.18 -7.77 5.77
CA SER A 13 -4.81 -7.27 5.71
C SER A 13 -4.75 -5.77 5.38
N TRP A 14 -5.53 -5.33 4.40
CA TRP A 14 -5.63 -3.91 4.04
C TRP A 14 -6.23 -3.08 5.17
N GLY A 15 -7.34 -3.52 5.76
CA GLY A 15 -7.99 -2.80 6.87
C GLY A 15 -7.06 -2.62 8.08
N PHE A 16 -6.32 -3.68 8.46
CA PHE A 16 -5.31 -3.58 9.53
C PHE A 16 -4.15 -2.65 9.16
N SER A 17 -3.63 -2.78 7.94
CA SER A 17 -2.53 -1.95 7.44
C SER A 17 -2.91 -0.46 7.43
N ASP A 18 -4.10 -0.11 6.95
CA ASP A 18 -4.55 1.28 6.85
C ASP A 18 -4.74 1.93 8.22
N PHE A 19 -5.30 1.16 9.16
CA PHE A 19 -5.47 1.61 10.54
C PHE A 19 -4.12 1.78 11.25
N LEU A 20 -3.25 0.77 11.20
CA LEU A 20 -1.96 0.79 11.89
C LEU A 20 -1.00 1.80 11.28
N GLY A 21 -0.95 1.90 9.95
CA GLY A 21 -0.13 2.88 9.23
C GLY A 21 -0.55 4.32 9.54
N GLY A 22 -1.87 4.59 9.52
CA GLY A 22 -2.41 5.90 9.91
C GLY A 22 -2.16 6.24 11.39
N LEU A 23 -2.37 5.28 12.31
CA LEU A 23 -2.15 5.47 13.74
C LEU A 23 -0.66 5.70 14.05
N THR A 24 0.23 4.95 13.41
CA THR A 24 1.69 5.10 13.59
C THR A 24 2.17 6.44 13.05
N SER A 25 1.56 6.95 11.99
CA SER A 25 1.84 8.27 11.42
C SER A 25 1.46 9.44 12.35
N ARG A 26 0.76 9.18 13.46
CA ARG A 26 0.58 10.18 14.54
C ARG A 26 1.81 10.34 15.43
N ARG A 27 2.67 9.31 15.50
CA ARG A 27 3.84 9.25 16.40
C ARG A 27 5.15 9.41 15.66
N LEU A 28 5.22 8.90 14.44
CA LEU A 28 6.39 8.95 13.58
C LEU A 28 6.13 9.85 12.37
N SER A 29 7.20 10.32 11.73
CA SER A 29 7.05 11.08 10.49
C SER A 29 6.38 10.20 9.41
N LEU A 30 5.48 10.79 8.63
CA LEU A 30 4.78 10.10 7.54
C LEU A 30 5.79 9.47 6.56
N LEU A 31 6.87 10.18 6.24
CA LEU A 31 7.94 9.68 5.37
C LEU A 31 8.61 8.43 5.95
N SER A 32 8.87 8.40 7.27
CA SER A 32 9.45 7.22 7.92
C SER A 32 8.51 6.01 7.82
N VAL A 33 7.21 6.21 8.05
CA VAL A 33 6.21 5.13 7.94
C VAL A 33 6.16 4.59 6.51
N LEU A 34 6.13 5.48 5.51
CA LEU A 34 6.12 5.09 4.09
C LEU A 34 7.41 4.38 3.68
N LEU A 35 8.57 4.92 4.03
CA LEU A 35 9.86 4.31 3.66
C LEU A 35 10.02 2.91 4.25
N ILE A 36 9.65 2.72 5.52
CA ILE A 36 9.71 1.41 6.16
C ILE A 36 8.72 0.45 5.48
N SER A 37 7.47 0.87 5.28
CA SER A 37 6.43 0.04 4.65
C SER A 37 6.84 -0.40 3.24
N GLN A 38 7.27 0.55 2.40
CA GLN A 38 7.70 0.27 1.04
C GLN A 38 8.96 -0.59 1.00
N SER A 39 9.90 -0.42 1.93
CA SER A 39 11.11 -1.25 2.01
C SER A 39 10.77 -2.68 2.39
N VAL A 40 9.89 -2.88 3.38
CA VAL A 40 9.42 -4.22 3.78
C VAL A 40 8.67 -4.89 2.63
N GLY A 41 7.76 -4.16 1.97
CA GLY A 41 7.04 -4.66 0.80
C GLY A 41 7.98 -5.05 -0.35
N LEU A 42 8.99 -4.23 -0.62
CA LEU A 42 10.00 -4.52 -1.62
C LEU A 42 10.79 -5.79 -1.27
N VAL A 43 11.26 -5.92 -0.03
CA VAL A 43 12.00 -7.11 0.44
C VAL A 43 11.14 -8.38 0.35
N MET A 44 9.83 -8.28 0.60
CA MET A 44 8.92 -9.43 0.49
C MET A 44 8.67 -9.85 -0.96
N VAL A 45 8.56 -8.89 -1.89
CA VAL A 45 8.26 -9.16 -3.31
C VAL A 45 9.52 -9.50 -4.11
N LEU A 46 10.68 -8.95 -3.74
CA LEU A 46 11.93 -9.07 -4.50
C LEU A 46 12.34 -10.54 -4.76
N PRO A 47 12.31 -11.48 -3.80
CA PRO A 47 12.64 -12.87 -4.07
C PRO A 47 11.75 -13.51 -5.13
N ALA A 48 10.44 -13.21 -5.11
CA ALA A 48 9.50 -13.73 -6.09
C ALA A 48 9.80 -13.20 -7.49
N VAL A 49 10.22 -11.94 -7.61
CA VAL A 49 10.66 -11.34 -8.89
C VAL A 49 11.97 -11.97 -9.36
N LEU A 50 12.94 -12.17 -8.47
CA LEU A 50 14.24 -12.76 -8.83
C LEU A 50 14.15 -14.24 -9.22
N MET A 51 13.17 -14.96 -8.68
CA MET A 51 12.89 -16.37 -9.01
C MET A 51 11.95 -16.52 -10.21
N SER A 52 11.42 -15.43 -10.75
CA SER A 52 10.49 -15.44 -11.88
C SER A 52 11.27 -15.48 -13.20
N ASP A 53 10.98 -16.46 -14.05
CA ASP A 53 11.52 -16.55 -15.42
C ASP A 53 10.84 -15.56 -16.40
N GLN A 54 10.12 -14.56 -15.88
CA GLN A 54 9.40 -13.60 -16.70
C GLN A 54 10.34 -12.56 -17.30
N ALA A 55 10.20 -12.32 -18.60
CA ALA A 55 10.90 -11.25 -19.29
C ALA A 55 10.50 -9.87 -18.74
N PRO A 56 11.39 -8.87 -18.78
CA PRO A 56 11.04 -7.50 -18.41
C PRO A 56 9.83 -7.00 -19.21
N VAL A 57 8.93 -6.30 -18.52
CA VAL A 57 7.78 -5.63 -19.15
C VAL A 57 8.20 -4.61 -20.20
N ASP A 58 7.41 -4.53 -21.26
CA ASP A 58 7.56 -3.62 -22.38
C ASP A 58 7.40 -2.15 -21.97
N GLY A 59 7.85 -1.23 -22.83
CA GLY A 59 7.91 0.20 -22.52
C GLY A 59 6.60 0.81 -22.00
N PRO A 60 5.46 0.59 -22.67
CA PRO A 60 4.16 1.11 -22.23
C PRO A 60 3.69 0.53 -20.88
N ALA A 61 3.78 -0.80 -20.69
CA ALA A 61 3.39 -1.44 -19.44
C ALA A 61 4.29 -1.02 -18.27
N ARG A 62 5.59 -0.81 -18.54
CA ARG A 62 6.50 -0.27 -17.54
C ARG A 62 6.12 1.16 -17.13
N LEU A 63 5.72 2.00 -18.08
CA LEU A 63 5.31 3.37 -17.80
C LEU A 63 4.01 3.41 -16.96
N SER A 64 3.03 2.54 -17.28
CA SER A 64 1.81 2.43 -16.48
C SER A 64 2.08 1.86 -15.08
N ALA A 65 2.99 0.90 -14.94
CA ALA A 65 3.41 0.38 -13.63
C ALA A 65 4.05 1.46 -12.76
N ILE A 66 4.94 2.28 -13.33
CA ILE A 66 5.56 3.41 -12.62
C ILE A 66 4.48 4.43 -12.21
N GLY A 67 3.62 4.82 -13.15
CA GLY A 67 2.54 5.77 -12.89
C GLY A 67 1.57 5.29 -11.81
N GLY A 68 1.15 4.03 -11.88
CA GLY A 68 0.27 3.40 -10.90
C GLY A 68 0.93 3.30 -9.52
N SER A 69 2.22 2.99 -9.46
CA SER A 69 2.99 2.94 -8.20
C SER A 69 3.10 4.30 -7.53
N LEU A 70 3.35 5.35 -8.32
CA LEU A 70 3.40 6.73 -7.81
C LEU A 70 2.03 7.20 -7.33
N ALA A 71 0.98 6.94 -8.10
CA ALA A 71 -0.39 7.27 -7.71
C ALA A 71 -0.80 6.54 -6.42
N GLY A 72 -0.48 5.25 -6.32
CA GLY A 72 -0.71 4.45 -5.10
C GLY A 72 0.04 4.98 -3.89
N LEU A 73 1.33 5.35 -4.06
CA LEU A 73 2.12 5.94 -2.98
C LEU A 73 1.52 7.26 -2.48
N VAL A 74 1.10 8.14 -3.39
CA VAL A 74 0.43 9.39 -3.06
C VAL A 74 -0.90 9.13 -2.35
N GLY A 75 -1.68 8.16 -2.82
CA GLY A 75 -2.94 7.76 -2.19
C GLY A 75 -2.77 7.28 -0.75
N ILE A 76 -1.84 6.37 -0.49
CA ILE A 76 -1.54 5.88 0.87
C ILE A 76 -1.00 7.01 1.74
N ALA A 77 -0.12 7.86 1.21
CA ALA A 77 0.40 9.02 1.94
C ALA A 77 -0.73 9.99 2.36
N ALA A 78 -1.67 10.26 1.47
CA ALA A 78 -2.83 11.09 1.74
C ALA A 78 -3.75 10.47 2.80
N LEU A 79 -4.03 9.17 2.70
CA LEU A 79 -4.82 8.42 3.67
C LEU A 79 -4.20 8.46 5.08
N TYR A 80 -2.93 8.10 5.19
CA TYR A 80 -2.24 8.08 6.49
C TYR A 80 -2.14 9.47 7.09
N ARG A 81 -1.91 10.49 6.27
CA ARG A 81 -1.91 11.89 6.73
C ARG A 81 -3.28 12.32 7.22
N ALA A 82 -4.36 11.97 6.51
CA ALA A 82 -5.73 12.28 6.91
C ALA A 82 -6.09 11.63 8.25
N ILE A 83 -5.71 10.37 8.45
CA ILE A 83 -5.87 9.67 9.74
C ILE A 83 -5.02 10.31 10.84
N ALA A 84 -3.80 10.74 10.50
CA ALA A 84 -2.87 11.32 11.48
C ALA A 84 -3.37 12.65 12.05
N ILE A 85 -3.96 13.52 11.21
CA ILE A 85 -4.42 14.86 11.60
C ILE A 85 -5.92 14.94 11.92
N GLY A 86 -6.70 13.89 11.60
CA GLY A 86 -8.16 13.91 11.67
C GLY A 86 -8.79 12.71 12.37
N VAL A 87 -10.07 12.47 12.10
CA VAL A 87 -10.85 11.36 12.67
C VAL A 87 -10.82 10.15 11.74
N VAL A 88 -10.35 9.01 12.26
CA VAL A 88 -10.19 7.76 11.50
C VAL A 88 -11.52 7.33 10.84
N SER A 89 -12.63 7.42 11.57
CA SER A 89 -13.97 7.01 11.09
C SER A 89 -14.51 7.88 9.95
N ILE A 90 -13.88 9.02 9.65
CA ILE A 90 -14.24 9.89 8.53
C ILE A 90 -13.25 9.67 7.37
N ALA A 91 -11.95 9.62 7.66
CA ALA A 91 -10.93 9.46 6.63
C ALA A 91 -11.06 8.12 5.88
N ALA A 92 -11.32 7.02 6.61
CA ALA A 92 -11.37 5.68 6.02
C ALA A 92 -12.54 5.47 5.03
N PRO A 93 -13.80 5.89 5.32
CA PRO A 93 -14.88 5.83 4.33
C PRO A 93 -14.63 6.69 3.09
N ILE A 94 -14.08 7.90 3.27
CA ILE A 94 -13.81 8.80 2.13
C ILE A 94 -12.79 8.18 1.17
N SER A 95 -11.75 7.52 1.68
CA SER A 95 -10.76 6.86 0.81
C SER A 95 -11.26 5.59 0.13
N ALA A 96 -12.37 5.02 0.59
CA ALA A 96 -12.94 3.79 0.05
C ALA A 96 -13.95 4.03 -1.09
N THR A 97 -14.05 5.27 -1.57
CA THR A 97 -14.96 5.69 -2.66
C THR A 97 -14.16 5.90 -3.94
#